data_AF-A0A327MXI6-F1
#
_entry.id   AF-A0A327MXI6-F1
#
_cell.length_a   1.000
_cell.length_b   1.000
_cell.length_c   1.000
_cell.angle_alpha   90.00
_cell.angle_beta   90.00
_cell.angle_gamma   90.00
#
_symmetry.space_group_name_H-M   'P 1'
#
loop_
_entity.id
_entity.type
_entity.pdbx_description
1 polymer ?
#
loop_
_entity_poly.entity_id
_entity_poly.type
_entity_poly.pdbx_seq_one_letter_code
_entity_poly.pdbx_strand_id
1 'polypeptide(L)'
;MDLRTAFAGVLRALRLVRGARYADLSDATHRRKIAELENAQTSITLEQFDALAESLGLDAIALMALCVSEREGVVPRERTLDSIAKLTDFEAAGGMELIREQFDATGSLVKRSRGRPLNTENEKAVLALKAEGASPQQAATRLELALTSVMEYWRK
;
A
#
# COMPACT_ATOMS: atom_id res chain seq x y z
N MET A 1 -1.75 22.00 -1.62
CA MET A 1 -0.56 21.52 -2.38
C MET A 1 -0.57 20.00 -2.43
N ASP A 2 0.14 19.36 -3.36
CA ASP A 2 0.29 17.90 -3.33
C ASP A 2 1.35 17.49 -2.27
N LEU A 3 1.40 16.19 -1.91
CA LEU A 3 2.34 15.71 -0.88
C LEU A 3 3.81 15.81 -1.34
N ARG A 4 4.06 15.75 -2.65
CA ARG A 4 5.41 15.87 -3.21
C ARG A 4 5.94 17.29 -3.06
N THR A 5 5.11 18.31 -3.29
CA THR A 5 5.43 19.71 -3.03
C THR A 5 5.67 19.96 -1.54
N ALA A 6 4.83 19.39 -0.66
CA ALA A 6 5.03 19.50 0.78
C ALA A 6 6.36 18.86 1.21
N PHE A 7 6.66 17.66 0.71
CA PHE A 7 7.92 16.97 0.96
C PHE A 7 9.14 17.78 0.50
N ALA A 8 9.08 18.40 -0.68
CA ALA A 8 10.14 19.28 -1.17
C ALA A 8 10.40 20.47 -0.23
N GLY A 9 9.34 21.11 0.27
CA GLY A 9 9.44 22.20 1.25
C GLY A 9 10.04 21.75 2.58
N VAL A 10 9.56 20.63 3.12
CA VAL A 10 10.09 20.03 4.37
C VAL A 10 11.57 19.70 4.22
N LEU A 11 11.98 19.11 3.10
CA LEU A 11 13.37 18.76 2.84
C LEU A 11 14.28 20.01 2.84
N ARG A 12 13.85 21.08 2.18
CA ARG A 12 14.57 22.38 2.22
C ARG A 12 14.67 22.92 3.64
N ALA A 13 13.59 22.89 4.40
CA ALA A 13 13.58 23.38 5.79
C ALA A 13 14.51 22.57 6.69
N LEU A 14 14.47 21.23 6.62
CA LEU A 14 15.34 20.34 7.40
C LEU A 14 16.81 20.60 7.12
N ARG A 15 17.17 20.86 5.86
CA ARG A 15 18.55 21.20 5.49
C ARG A 15 19.02 22.52 6.10
N LEU A 16 18.15 23.53 6.13
CA LEU A 16 18.46 24.82 6.76
C LEU A 16 18.66 24.65 8.27
N VAL A 17 17.75 23.92 8.94
CA VAL A 17 17.83 23.66 10.39
C VAL A 17 19.08 22.88 10.77
N ARG A 18 19.47 21.88 9.96
CA ARG A 18 20.61 21.01 10.26
C ARG A 18 21.95 21.52 9.74
N GLY A 19 22.00 22.72 9.16
CA GLY A 19 23.24 23.31 8.67
C GLY A 19 23.92 22.46 7.59
N ALA A 20 23.13 21.74 6.78
CA ALA A 20 23.60 20.78 5.80
C ALA A 20 24.36 21.48 4.68
N ARG A 21 25.66 21.71 4.88
CA ARG A 21 26.58 22.01 3.77
C ARG A 21 26.47 20.83 2.82
N TYR A 22 26.25 21.10 1.55
CA TYR A 22 26.18 20.15 0.43
C TYR A 22 27.39 19.19 0.30
N ALA A 23 28.35 19.21 1.23
CA ALA A 23 29.60 18.47 1.23
C ALA A 23 29.47 17.03 1.77
N ASP A 24 28.45 16.71 2.57
CA ASP A 24 28.31 15.37 3.17
C ASP A 24 27.56 14.36 2.26
N LEU A 25 27.12 14.80 1.09
CA LEU A 25 26.43 13.97 0.10
C LEU A 25 27.39 13.64 -1.04
N SER A 26 28.10 12.52 -0.90
CA SER A 26 29.01 12.00 -1.91
C SER A 26 28.25 11.63 -3.20
N ASP A 27 28.92 11.92 -4.32
CA ASP A 27 28.52 11.68 -5.72
C ASP A 27 27.55 12.70 -6.38
N ALA A 28 27.87 13.09 -7.62
CA ALA A 28 27.12 14.09 -8.40
C ALA A 28 25.69 13.63 -8.73
N THR A 29 25.50 12.31 -8.88
CA THR A 29 24.20 11.68 -9.12
C THR A 29 23.25 11.88 -7.94
N HIS A 30 23.74 11.73 -6.70
CA HIS A 30 22.97 11.98 -5.49
C HIS A 30 22.57 13.45 -5.35
N ARG A 31 23.49 14.38 -5.68
CA ARG A 31 23.19 15.82 -5.64
C ARG A 31 22.09 16.23 -6.61
N ARG A 32 22.09 15.70 -7.84
CA ARG A 32 21.03 15.96 -8.82
C ARG A 32 19.68 15.45 -8.32
N LYS A 33 19.62 14.21 -7.83
CA LYS A 33 18.37 13.63 -7.35
C LYS A 33 17.80 14.41 -6.16
N ILE A 34 18.65 14.83 -5.22
CA ILE A 34 18.22 15.67 -4.09
C ILE A 34 17.71 17.02 -4.55
N ALA A 35 18.38 17.67 -5.51
CA ALA A 35 17.89 18.91 -6.09
C ALA A 35 16.53 18.71 -6.79
N GLU A 36 16.32 17.62 -7.53
CA GLU A 36 15.03 17.30 -8.15
C GLU A 36 13.93 17.08 -7.09
N LEU A 37 14.25 16.41 -5.97
CA LEU A 37 13.32 16.22 -4.84
C LEU A 37 12.98 17.55 -4.16
N GLU A 38 13.97 18.38 -3.87
CA GLU A 38 13.77 19.72 -3.29
C GLU A 38 13.00 20.66 -4.21
N ASN A 39 12.95 20.40 -5.52
CA ASN A 39 12.16 21.16 -6.49
C ASN A 39 10.82 20.49 -6.84
N ALA A 40 10.43 19.42 -6.13
CA ALA A 40 9.22 18.65 -6.40
C ALA A 40 9.12 18.09 -7.84
N GLN A 41 10.26 17.91 -8.52
CA GLN A 41 10.33 17.43 -9.91
C GLN A 41 10.20 15.90 -10.00
N THR A 42 10.51 15.20 -8.92
CA THR A 42 10.47 13.74 -8.87
C THR A 42 9.89 13.26 -7.54
N SER A 43 9.38 12.03 -7.53
CA SER A 43 8.96 11.33 -6.31
C SER A 43 10.08 10.40 -5.84
N ILE A 44 9.97 9.95 -4.59
CA ILE A 44 10.90 9.05 -3.92
C ILE A 44 10.23 7.69 -3.66
N THR A 45 10.99 6.58 -3.68
CA THR A 45 10.47 5.28 -3.24
C THR A 45 10.37 5.22 -1.71
N LEU A 46 9.69 4.21 -1.15
CA LEU A 46 9.58 4.07 0.30
C LEU A 46 10.95 3.78 0.95
N GLU A 47 11.77 2.96 0.30
CA GLU A 47 13.12 2.61 0.78
C GLU A 47 14.04 3.84 0.79
N GLN A 48 13.95 4.66 -0.26
CA GLN A 48 14.72 5.91 -0.34
C GLN A 48 14.22 6.95 0.68
N PHE A 49 12.91 6.99 0.94
CA PHE A 49 12.31 7.89 1.92
C PHE A 49 12.78 7.56 3.33
N ASP A 50 12.80 6.28 3.68
CA ASP A 50 13.26 5.79 4.98
C ASP A 50 14.74 6.10 5.21
N ALA A 51 15.61 5.74 4.26
CA ALA A 51 17.04 6.04 4.34
C ALA A 51 17.33 7.55 4.41
N LEU A 52 16.55 8.37 3.67
CA LEU A 52 16.68 9.82 3.72
C LEU A 52 16.25 10.36 5.09
N ALA A 53 15.16 9.87 5.67
CA ALA A 53 14.73 10.25 7.02
C ALA A 53 15.84 9.98 8.03
N GLU A 54 16.43 8.77 8.00
CA GLU A 54 17.53 8.40 8.90
C GLU A 54 18.75 9.30 8.71
N SER A 55 19.14 9.60 7.46
CA SER A 55 20.26 10.51 7.18
C SER A 55 20.00 11.94 7.69
N LEU A 56 18.74 12.34 7.71
CA LEU A 56 18.24 13.57 8.29
C LEU A 56 17.93 13.41 9.78
N GLY A 57 18.44 12.37 10.46
CA GLY A 57 18.25 12.07 11.88
C GLY A 57 16.80 12.15 12.36
N LEU A 58 15.89 11.63 11.54
CA LEU A 58 14.47 11.42 11.83
C LEU A 58 14.14 9.95 11.52
N ASP A 59 13.04 9.44 12.06
CA ASP A 59 12.42 8.23 11.51
C ASP A 59 11.42 8.60 10.39
N ALA A 60 11.00 7.61 9.61
CA ALA A 60 10.05 7.81 8.52
C ALA A 60 8.70 8.38 8.99
N ILE A 61 8.25 8.04 10.21
CA ILE A 61 6.98 8.52 10.76
C ILE A 61 7.06 10.03 11.02
N ALA A 62 8.14 10.50 11.64
CA ALA A 62 8.39 11.91 11.92
C ALA A 62 8.50 12.73 10.63
N LEU A 63 9.24 12.23 9.64
CA LEU A 63 9.35 12.90 8.34
C LEU A 63 8.00 12.96 7.62
N MET A 64 7.23 11.86 7.63
CA MET A 64 5.90 11.83 7.02
C MET A 64 4.92 12.77 7.74
N ALA A 65 4.98 12.83 9.07
CA ALA A 65 4.16 13.73 9.87
C ALA A 65 4.42 15.20 9.50
N LEU A 66 5.68 15.61 9.31
CA LEU A 66 6.01 16.95 8.82
C LEU A 66 5.38 17.22 7.45
N CYS A 67 5.49 16.27 6.51
CA CYS A 67 5.00 16.43 5.14
C CYS A 67 3.47 16.52 5.05
N VAL A 68 2.77 15.61 5.75
CA VAL A 68 1.30 15.60 5.78
C VAL A 68 0.77 16.86 6.47
N SER A 69 1.43 17.31 7.52
CA SER A 69 1.00 18.47 8.29
C SER A 69 1.21 19.77 7.53
N GLU A 70 2.34 19.91 6.82
CA GLU A 70 2.57 21.04 5.91
C GLU A 70 1.54 21.09 4.78
N ARG A 71 1.21 19.92 4.21
CA ARG A 71 0.17 19.82 3.17
C ARG A 71 -1.20 20.28 3.68
N GLU A 72 -1.53 19.96 4.92
CA GLU A 72 -2.83 20.20 5.55
C GLU A 72 -2.90 21.53 6.33
N GLY A 73 -1.77 22.22 6.52
CA GLY A 73 -1.69 23.46 7.30
C GLY A 73 -1.94 23.27 8.80
N VAL A 74 -1.55 22.12 9.34
CA VAL A 74 -1.77 21.74 10.75
C VAL A 74 -0.45 21.54 11.48
N VAL A 75 -0.48 21.46 12.81
CA VAL A 75 0.72 21.19 13.60
C VAL A 75 1.08 19.69 13.55
N PRO A 76 2.35 19.32 13.29
CA PRO A 76 2.78 17.92 13.21
C PRO A 76 2.37 17.04 14.39
N ARG A 77 2.53 17.54 15.61
CA ARG A 77 2.14 16.77 16.82
C ARG A 77 0.65 16.45 16.86
N GLU A 78 -0.21 17.39 16.43
CA GLU A 78 -1.66 17.25 16.47
C GLU A 78 -2.13 16.25 15.41
N ARG A 79 -1.59 16.37 14.19
CA ARG A 79 -1.83 15.41 13.11
C ARG A 79 -1.37 14.00 13.47
N THR A 80 -0.28 13.85 14.21
CA THR A 80 0.19 12.54 14.69
C THR A 80 -0.76 11.95 15.74
N LEU A 81 -1.26 12.75 16.69
CA LEU A 81 -2.25 12.30 17.68
C LEU A 81 -3.56 11.84 17.00
N ASP A 82 -4.05 12.59 16.00
CA ASP A 82 -5.22 12.18 15.22
C ASP A 82 -4.98 10.85 14.48
N SER A 83 -3.75 10.61 14.03
CA SER A 83 -3.39 9.36 13.35
C SER A 83 -3.33 8.19 14.34
N ILE A 84 -2.93 8.40 15.58
CA ILE A 84 -2.98 7.37 16.63
C ILE A 84 -4.42 6.87 16.83
N ALA A 85 -5.41 7.76 16.89
CA ALA A 85 -6.81 7.35 17.01
C ALA A 85 -7.25 6.42 15.85
N LYS A 86 -6.88 6.77 14.62
CA LYS A 86 -7.18 5.93 13.44
C LYS A 86 -6.47 4.58 13.48
N LEU A 87 -5.25 4.52 14.01
CA LEU A 87 -4.52 3.26 14.22
C LEU A 87 -5.23 2.40 15.26
N THR A 88 -5.68 3.00 16.36
CA THR A 88 -6.47 2.30 17.40
C THR A 88 -7.78 1.74 16.82
N ASP A 89 -8.51 2.51 16.01
CA ASP A 89 -9.72 2.02 15.34
C ASP A 89 -9.43 0.84 14.41
N PHE A 90 -8.33 0.92 13.65
CA PHE A 90 -7.90 -0.14 12.75
C PHE A 90 -7.48 -1.42 13.51
N GLU A 91 -6.76 -1.27 14.63
CA GLU A 91 -6.41 -2.37 15.52
C GLU A 91 -7.65 -3.02 16.13
N ALA A 92 -8.59 -2.22 16.64
CA ALA A 92 -9.84 -2.69 17.22
C ALA A 92 -10.72 -3.44 16.20
N ALA A 93 -10.63 -3.07 14.92
CA ALA A 93 -11.29 -3.77 13.81
C ALA A 93 -10.59 -5.08 13.40
N GLY A 94 -9.56 -5.53 14.13
CA GLY A 94 -8.78 -6.73 13.80
C GLY A 94 -7.78 -6.52 12.67
N GLY A 95 -7.50 -5.27 12.30
CA GLY A 95 -6.65 -4.93 11.16
C GLY A 95 -5.24 -5.51 11.24
N MET A 96 -4.69 -5.68 12.44
CA MET A 96 -3.37 -6.28 12.62
C MET A 96 -3.32 -7.77 12.28
N GLU A 97 -4.41 -8.50 12.47
CA GLU A 97 -4.51 -9.90 12.02
C GLU A 97 -4.57 -9.92 10.48
N LEU A 98 -5.43 -9.09 9.90
CA LEU A 98 -5.59 -8.99 8.45
C LEU A 98 -4.28 -8.59 7.74
N ILE A 99 -3.46 -7.72 8.35
CA ILE A 99 -2.11 -7.39 7.85
C ILE A 99 -1.23 -8.63 7.88
N ARG A 100 -1.20 -9.37 9.01
CA ARG A 100 -0.38 -10.59 9.14
C ARG A 100 -0.78 -11.65 8.11
N GLU A 101 -2.06 -11.80 7.82
CA GLU A 101 -2.57 -12.71 6.78
C GLU A 101 -2.09 -12.35 5.35
N GLN A 102 -1.61 -11.13 5.11
CA GLN A 102 -1.04 -10.75 3.80
C GLN A 102 0.37 -11.29 3.57
N PHE A 103 1.01 -11.87 4.59
CA PHE A 103 2.39 -12.35 4.53
C PHE A 103 2.48 -13.84 4.90
N ASP A 104 3.38 -14.56 4.24
CA ASP A 104 3.70 -15.93 4.62
C ASP A 104 4.66 -15.99 5.82
N ALA A 105 4.98 -17.21 6.26
CA ALA A 105 5.91 -17.43 7.38
C ALA A 105 7.34 -16.92 7.12
N THR A 106 7.69 -16.57 5.87
CA THR A 106 8.99 -16.01 5.48
C THR A 106 8.97 -14.48 5.34
N GLY A 107 7.80 -13.85 5.54
CA GLY A 107 7.61 -12.41 5.37
C GLY A 107 7.39 -11.96 3.92
N SER A 108 7.18 -12.91 2.99
CA SER A 108 6.84 -12.58 1.60
C SER A 108 5.35 -12.34 1.45
N LEU A 109 4.96 -11.43 0.55
CA LEU A 109 3.55 -11.16 0.26
C LEU A 109 2.86 -12.42 -0.30
N VAL A 110 1.76 -12.83 0.35
CA VAL A 110 0.89 -13.89 -0.16
C VAL A 110 0.29 -13.41 -1.48
N LYS A 111 0.35 -14.27 -2.49
CA LYS A 111 -0.27 -13.98 -3.78
C LYS A 111 -1.77 -13.79 -3.57
N ARG A 112 -2.27 -12.59 -3.87
CA ARG A 112 -3.72 -12.32 -3.84
C ARG A 112 -4.44 -13.39 -4.65
N SER A 113 -5.43 -14.03 -4.03
CA SER A 113 -6.37 -14.85 -4.78
C SER A 113 -7.00 -13.96 -5.86
N ARG A 114 -7.11 -14.48 -7.09
CA ARG A 114 -7.75 -13.75 -8.19
C ARG A 114 -9.14 -13.32 -7.71
N GLY A 115 -9.45 -12.03 -7.88
CA GLY A 115 -10.62 -11.38 -7.27
C GLY A 115 -11.94 -12.10 -7.53
N ARG A 116 -12.80 -12.04 -6.50
CA ARG A 116 -14.03 -12.80 -6.23
C ARG A 116 -13.74 -14.30 -6.11
N PRO A 117 -13.78 -14.91 -4.90
CA PRO A 117 -13.91 -16.35 -4.81
C PRO A 117 -15.20 -16.70 -5.55
N LEU A 118 -15.06 -17.24 -6.75
CA LEU A 118 -16.03 -18.13 -7.36
C LEU A 118 -16.57 -18.98 -6.22
N ASN A 119 -17.86 -18.83 -5.88
CA ASN A 119 -18.47 -19.47 -4.71
C ASN A 119 -18.03 -20.94 -4.73
N THR A 120 -17.20 -21.33 -3.76
CA THR A 120 -16.48 -22.62 -3.77
C THR A 120 -17.46 -23.78 -3.68
N GLU A 121 -18.64 -23.54 -3.15
CA GLU A 121 -19.77 -24.47 -3.12
C GLU A 121 -20.37 -24.64 -4.52
N ASN A 122 -20.64 -23.55 -5.24
CA ASN A 122 -21.13 -23.58 -6.61
C ASN A 122 -20.10 -24.23 -7.56
N GLU A 123 -18.80 -23.97 -7.37
CA GLU A 123 -17.73 -24.61 -8.14
C GLU A 123 -17.74 -26.13 -7.97
N LYS A 124 -17.78 -26.60 -6.72
CA LYS A 124 -17.82 -28.04 -6.41
C LYS A 124 -19.10 -28.68 -6.97
N ALA A 125 -20.26 -28.04 -6.80
CA ALA A 125 -21.53 -28.56 -7.29
C ALA A 125 -21.56 -28.67 -8.82
N VAL A 126 -21.03 -27.67 -9.54
CA VAL A 126 -20.92 -27.69 -11.01
C VAL A 126 -19.97 -28.80 -11.47
N LEU A 127 -18.81 -28.96 -10.84
CA LEU A 127 -17.83 -30.00 -11.19
C LEU A 127 -18.33 -31.42 -10.87
N ALA A 128 -19.11 -31.60 -9.80
CA ALA A 128 -19.76 -32.88 -9.50
C ALA A 128 -20.76 -33.28 -10.61
N LEU A 129 -21.63 -32.35 -11.03
CA LEU A 129 -22.56 -32.59 -12.14
C LEU A 129 -21.84 -32.86 -13.47
N LYS A 130 -20.70 -32.22 -13.72
CA LYS A 130 -19.83 -32.50 -14.88
C LYS A 130 -19.29 -33.93 -14.83
N ALA A 131 -18.84 -34.39 -13.67
CA ALA A 131 -18.34 -35.76 -13.47
C ALA A 131 -19.46 -36.81 -13.63
N GLU A 132 -20.70 -36.46 -13.27
CA GLU A 132 -21.90 -37.29 -13.50
C GLU A 132 -22.38 -37.29 -14.96
N GLY A 133 -21.70 -36.58 -15.86
CA GLY A 133 -22.01 -36.53 -17.29
C GLY A 133 -23.12 -35.56 -17.69
N ALA A 134 -23.51 -34.64 -16.80
CA ALA A 134 -24.48 -33.59 -17.14
C ALA A 134 -23.90 -32.60 -18.15
N SER A 135 -24.76 -31.96 -18.95
CA SER A 135 -24.35 -30.84 -19.80
C SER A 135 -24.29 -29.52 -19.01
N PRO A 136 -23.56 -28.49 -19.49
CA PRO A 136 -23.56 -27.16 -18.86
C PRO A 136 -24.95 -26.54 -18.72
N GLN A 137 -25.87 -26.79 -19.68
CA GLN A 137 -27.25 -26.30 -19.56
C GLN A 137 -28.00 -27.02 -18.43
N GLN A 138 -27.82 -28.33 -18.29
CA GLN A 138 -28.45 -29.10 -17.22
C GLN A 138 -27.95 -28.68 -15.84
N ALA A 139 -26.64 -28.39 -15.71
CA ALA A 139 -26.07 -27.90 -14.46
C ALA A 139 -26.56 -26.48 -14.10
N ALA A 140 -26.71 -25.60 -15.09
CA ALA A 140 -27.29 -24.27 -14.88
C ALA A 140 -28.73 -24.33 -14.37
N THR A 141 -29.54 -25.22 -14.94
CA THR A 141 -30.93 -25.42 -14.49
C THR A 141 -31.00 -26.07 -13.12
N ARG A 142 -30.18 -27.09 -12.83
CA ARG A 142 -30.22 -27.81 -11.54
C ARG A 142 -29.72 -26.98 -10.36
N LEU A 143 -28.74 -26.10 -10.59
CA LEU A 143 -28.12 -25.30 -9.54
C LEU A 143 -28.67 -23.86 -9.48
N GLU A 144 -29.64 -23.52 -10.34
CA GLU A 144 -30.19 -22.16 -10.48
C GLU A 144 -29.11 -21.09 -10.71
N LEU A 145 -28.06 -21.46 -11.46
CA LEU A 145 -26.94 -20.58 -11.78
C LEU A 145 -27.05 -20.04 -13.20
N ALA A 146 -26.57 -18.81 -13.41
CA ALA A 146 -26.41 -18.29 -14.76
C ALA A 146 -25.47 -19.19 -15.57
N LEU A 147 -25.83 -19.48 -16.83
CA LEU A 147 -25.03 -20.35 -17.71
C LEU A 147 -23.60 -19.85 -17.88
N THR A 148 -23.38 -18.54 -17.86
CA THR A 148 -22.06 -17.91 -17.91
C THR A 148 -21.19 -18.31 -16.72
N SER A 149 -21.74 -18.27 -15.50
CA SER A 149 -21.06 -18.72 -14.28
C SER A 149 -20.77 -20.22 -14.35
N VAL A 150 -21.74 -21.04 -14.76
CA VAL A 150 -21.53 -22.49 -14.94
C VAL A 150 -20.40 -22.76 -15.94
N MET A 151 -20.37 -22.09 -17.09
CA MET A 151 -19.29 -22.26 -18.08
C MET A 151 -17.93 -21.81 -17.56
N GLU A 152 -17.87 -20.80 -16.70
CA GLU A 152 -16.64 -20.37 -16.05
C GLU A 152 -16.10 -21.46 -15.12
N TYR A 153 -16.97 -22.07 -14.30
CA TYR A 153 -16.63 -23.24 -13.48
C TYR A 153 -16.29 -24.47 -14.35
N TRP A 154 -16.99 -24.67 -15.47
CA TRP A 154 -16.87 -25.86 -16.34
C TRP A 154 -15.53 -25.95 -17.08
N ARG A 155 -14.83 -24.84 -17.24
CA ARG A 155 -13.52 -24.77 -17.92
C ARG A 155 -12.36 -25.17 -17.00
N LYS A 156 -12.62 -25.30 -15.70
CA LYS A 156 -11.70 -25.90 -14.75
C LYS A 156 -11.79 -27.43 -14.82
#